data_AF-A0A2D6DQ88-F1
#
_entry.id   AF-A0A2D6DQ88-F1
#
_cell.length_a   1.000
_cell.length_b   1.000
_cell.length_c   1.000
_cell.angle_alpha   90.00
_cell.angle_beta   90.00
_cell.angle_gamma   90.00
#
_symmetry.space_group_name_H-M   'P 1'
#
loop_
_entity.id
_entity.type
_entity.pdbx_description
1 polymer ?
#
loop_
_entity_poly.entity_id
_entity_poly.type
_entity_poly.pdbx_seq_one_letter_code
_entity_poly.pdbx_strand_id
1 'polypeptide(L)'
;MTRNLTRKNRNKIYELRIAIWDLFLLYLNRKSKIVNLKSQAGFTLIEIGIAIFILAVGLVSMLTLLPIGVDSMKKVTQYSNAAVLSESAISYLKANDIVTFVGTNTGSNTYPDTDINQAKQFEDSSGNTIFAQYSWQAVVNNETTDNHLVRAQIAIFRNFDSSQFGTGTADFAASTTVSTISAFPSWLTSKHYIRADSDKFWYRIDSMGTSTITLEGPFLGTTGTGLVFSATNDIIDIYETMFSKR
;
A
#
# COMPACT_ATOMS: atom_id res chain seq x y z
N MET A 1 -35.65 32.07 -33.89
CA MET A 1 -35.21 33.39 -33.38
C MET A 1 -34.17 33.24 -32.27
N THR A 2 -33.13 32.40 -32.46
CA THR A 2 -32.29 31.89 -31.34
C THR A 2 -30.79 32.03 -31.57
N ARG A 3 -30.34 32.55 -32.73
CA ARG A 3 -28.91 32.65 -33.10
C ARG A 3 -28.21 33.93 -32.62
N ASN A 4 -28.92 34.89 -32.04
CA ASN A 4 -28.35 36.19 -31.62
C ASN A 4 -27.86 36.25 -30.17
N LEU A 5 -28.31 35.33 -29.29
CA LEU A 5 -27.92 35.34 -27.88
C LEU A 5 -26.50 34.78 -27.65
N THR A 6 -26.04 33.86 -28.48
CA THR A 6 -24.72 33.21 -28.33
C THR A 6 -23.55 34.11 -28.74
N ARG A 7 -23.78 35.12 -29.58
CA ARG A 7 -22.70 36.04 -30.04
C ARG A 7 -22.37 37.10 -28.99
N LYS A 8 -23.37 37.59 -28.24
CA LYS A 8 -23.19 38.62 -27.21
C LYS A 8 -22.38 38.11 -26.00
N ASN A 9 -22.48 36.82 -25.68
CA ASN A 9 -21.79 36.23 -24.53
C ASN A 9 -20.30 35.97 -24.79
N ARG A 10 -19.92 35.67 -26.04
CA ARG A 10 -18.51 35.47 -26.42
C ARG A 10 -17.70 36.75 -26.30
N ASN A 11 -18.27 37.90 -26.66
CA ASN A 11 -17.55 39.18 -26.56
C ASN A 11 -17.22 39.56 -25.10
N LYS A 12 -18.10 39.24 -24.14
CA LYS A 12 -17.81 39.47 -22.71
C LYS A 12 -16.65 38.65 -22.17
N ILE A 13 -16.43 37.44 -22.71
CA ILE A 13 -15.35 36.54 -22.26
C ILE A 13 -13.98 37.04 -22.75
N TYR A 14 -13.90 37.64 -23.93
CA TYR A 14 -12.65 38.22 -24.44
C TYR A 14 -12.24 39.48 -23.66
N GLU A 15 -13.20 40.35 -23.34
CA GLU A 15 -12.97 41.54 -22.50
C GLU A 15 -12.44 41.16 -21.10
N LEU A 16 -13.00 40.11 -20.49
CA LEU A 16 -12.56 39.64 -19.18
C LEU A 16 -11.13 39.06 -19.23
N ARG A 17 -10.76 38.37 -20.32
CA ARG A 17 -9.40 37.84 -20.49
C ARG A 17 -8.37 38.95 -20.68
N ILE A 18 -8.70 40.01 -21.41
CA ILE A 18 -7.80 41.16 -21.63
C ILE A 18 -7.56 41.88 -20.29
N ALA A 19 -8.63 42.14 -19.52
CA ALA A 19 -8.51 42.80 -18.22
C ALA A 19 -7.68 42.01 -17.20
N ILE A 20 -7.77 40.67 -17.20
CA ILE A 20 -6.95 39.82 -16.32
C ILE A 20 -5.48 39.84 -16.74
N TRP A 21 -5.19 39.84 -18.04
CA TRP A 21 -3.82 39.95 -18.55
C TRP A 21 -3.19 41.30 -18.24
N ASP A 22 -3.95 42.40 -18.37
CA ASP A 22 -3.48 43.74 -18.00
C ASP A 22 -3.23 43.86 -16.50
N LEU A 23 -4.07 43.24 -15.67
CA LEU A 23 -3.87 43.18 -14.21
C LEU A 23 -2.61 42.38 -13.86
N PHE A 24 -2.35 41.27 -14.56
CA PHE A 24 -1.16 40.44 -14.38
C PHE A 24 0.12 41.18 -14.82
N LEU A 25 0.06 41.93 -15.94
CA LEU A 25 1.16 42.77 -16.41
C LEU A 25 1.42 43.96 -15.48
N LEU A 26 0.38 44.57 -14.91
CA LEU A 26 0.53 45.62 -13.89
C LEU A 26 1.14 45.09 -12.58
N TYR A 27 0.81 43.85 -12.20
CA TYR A 27 1.40 43.21 -11.02
C TYR A 27 2.89 42.90 -11.21
N LEU A 28 3.27 42.41 -12.40
CA LEU A 28 4.68 42.16 -12.75
C LEU A 28 5.49 43.45 -12.95
N ASN A 29 4.84 44.55 -13.34
CA ASN A 29 5.47 45.87 -13.50
C ASN A 29 5.39 46.72 -12.22
N ARG A 30 5.32 46.10 -11.04
CA ARG A 30 5.83 46.77 -9.82
C ARG A 30 7.33 46.92 -10.00
N LYS A 31 7.73 48.08 -10.54
CA LYS A 31 9.12 48.55 -10.53
C LYS A 31 9.71 48.23 -9.17
N SER A 32 10.61 47.25 -9.13
CA SER A 32 11.53 47.08 -8.02
C SER A 32 12.20 48.45 -7.86
N LYS A 33 11.89 49.15 -6.77
CA LYS A 33 12.73 50.25 -6.33
C LYS A 33 14.09 49.61 -6.16
N ILE A 34 14.99 49.86 -7.11
CA ILE A 34 16.39 49.54 -7.00
C ILE A 34 16.83 50.31 -5.75
N VAL A 35 16.94 49.59 -4.65
CA VAL A 35 17.45 50.12 -3.40
C VAL A 35 18.88 50.53 -3.72
N ASN A 36 19.12 51.82 -3.78
CA ASN A 36 20.45 52.38 -3.98
C ASN A 36 21.23 52.12 -2.69
N LEU A 37 21.83 50.92 -2.59
CA LEU A 37 22.72 50.52 -1.52
C LEU A 37 24.00 51.36 -1.65
N LYS A 38 24.01 52.51 -0.96
CA LYS A 38 25.20 53.33 -0.79
C LYS A 38 26.37 52.47 -0.28
N SER A 39 27.48 52.55 -0.99
CA SER A 39 28.86 52.20 -0.60
C SER A 39 29.04 50.81 0.01
N GLN A 40 29.43 49.86 -0.84
CA GLN A 40 29.91 48.53 -0.47
C GLN A 40 31.17 48.64 0.41
N ALA A 41 31.02 48.35 1.71
CA ALA A 41 32.12 47.77 2.46
C ALA A 41 32.36 46.37 1.86
N GLY A 42 33.57 46.12 1.37
CA GLY A 42 33.94 44.80 0.86
C GLY A 42 33.83 43.77 1.99
N PHE A 43 33.25 42.61 1.70
CA PHE A 43 33.21 41.50 2.65
C PHE A 43 34.62 41.08 3.01
N THR A 44 34.89 41.01 4.30
CA THR A 44 36.16 40.51 4.80
C THR A 44 36.24 39.00 4.57
N LEU A 45 37.46 38.48 4.36
CA LEU A 45 37.68 37.03 4.20
C LEU A 45 37.12 36.23 5.38
N ILE A 46 37.17 36.82 6.59
CA ILE A 46 36.65 36.19 7.82
C ILE A 46 35.12 36.08 7.81
N GLU A 47 34.40 37.09 7.30
CA GLU A 47 32.93 37.03 7.16
C GLU A 47 32.50 35.95 6.18
N ILE A 48 33.21 35.80 5.06
CA ILE A 48 32.96 34.73 4.10
C ILE A 48 33.22 33.36 4.73
N GLY A 49 34.30 33.22 5.50
CA GLY A 49 34.63 31.99 6.21
C GLY A 49 33.55 31.58 7.21
N ILE A 50 33.03 32.52 7.99
CA ILE A 50 31.93 32.28 8.94
C ILE A 50 30.63 31.92 8.19
N ALA A 51 30.32 32.60 7.09
CA ALA A 51 29.14 32.30 6.28
C ALA A 51 29.18 30.88 5.70
N ILE A 52 30.32 30.44 5.15
CA ILE A 52 30.52 29.08 4.64
C ILE A 52 30.43 28.06 5.77
N PHE A 53 30.99 28.36 6.94
CA PHE A 53 30.92 27.47 8.09
C PHE A 53 29.47 27.24 8.54
N ILE A 54 28.68 28.31 8.69
CA ILE A 54 27.25 28.21 9.04
C ILE A 54 26.48 27.44 7.98
N LEU A 55 26.74 27.72 6.70
CA LEU A 55 26.11 27.02 5.58
C LEU A 55 26.43 25.52 5.61
N ALA A 56 27.69 25.15 5.83
CA ALA A 56 28.11 23.75 5.90
C ALA A 56 27.42 23.01 7.06
N VAL A 57 27.37 23.61 8.25
CA VAL A 57 26.66 23.03 9.41
C VAL A 57 25.16 22.89 9.12
N GLY A 58 24.54 23.90 8.50
CA GLY A 58 23.13 23.85 8.13
C GLY A 58 22.83 22.75 7.10
N LEU A 59 23.70 22.59 6.09
CA LEU A 59 23.53 21.60 5.03
C LEU A 59 23.72 20.17 5.55
N VAL A 60 24.72 19.94 6.41
CA VAL A 60 24.91 18.66 7.11
C VAL A 60 23.69 18.33 7.97
N SER A 61 23.13 19.33 8.67
CA SER A 61 21.94 19.15 9.50
C SER A 61 20.68 18.82 8.69
N MET A 62 20.54 19.30 7.45
CA MET A 62 19.45 18.89 6.55
C MET A 62 19.65 17.48 5.99
N LEU A 63 20.89 17.11 5.64
CA LEU A 63 21.20 15.79 5.10
C LEU A 63 20.91 14.66 6.09
N THR A 64 21.02 14.90 7.40
CA THR A 64 20.67 13.89 8.41
C THR A 64 19.17 13.66 8.55
N LEU A 65 18.33 14.63 8.19
CA LEU A 65 16.86 14.50 8.23
C LEU A 65 16.30 13.79 7.01
N LEU A 66 17.03 13.77 5.89
CA LEU A 66 16.54 13.22 4.62
C LEU A 66 16.21 11.71 4.70
N PRO A 67 17.06 10.83 5.28
CA PRO A 67 16.72 9.42 5.45
C PRO A 67 15.44 9.20 6.26
N ILE A 68 15.26 9.98 7.34
CA ILE A 68 14.08 9.90 8.23
C ILE A 68 12.81 10.29 7.45
N GLY A 69 12.89 11.33 6.62
CA GLY A 69 11.79 11.75 5.75
C GLY A 69 11.41 10.66 4.75
N VAL A 70 12.40 10.06 4.08
CA VAL A 70 12.17 8.99 3.10
C VAL A 70 11.52 7.76 3.75
N ASP A 71 12.01 7.33 4.92
CA ASP A 71 11.45 6.18 5.63
C ASP A 71 10.01 6.45 6.12
N SER A 72 9.73 7.68 6.55
CA SER A 72 8.38 8.09 6.94
C SER A 72 7.41 8.08 5.75
N MET A 73 7.83 8.57 4.58
CA MET A 73 7.02 8.53 3.35
C MET A 73 6.72 7.08 2.91
N LYS A 74 7.68 6.16 3.05
CA LYS A 74 7.46 4.73 2.76
C LYS A 74 6.38 4.14 3.65
N LYS A 75 6.40 4.42 4.96
CA LYS A 75 5.38 3.94 5.91
C LYS A 75 3.99 4.50 5.60
N VAL A 76 3.90 5.81 5.34
CA VAL A 76 2.61 6.45 4.98
C VAL A 76 2.03 5.83 3.70
N THR A 77 2.87 5.56 2.71
CA THR A 77 2.44 4.90 1.47
C THR A 77 1.94 3.48 1.74
N GLN A 78 2.64 2.71 2.57
CA GLN A 78 2.22 1.37 2.98
C GLN A 78 0.86 1.36 3.68
N TYR A 79 0.67 2.25 4.65
CA TYR A 79 -0.61 2.36 5.36
C TYR A 79 -1.75 2.84 4.47
N SER A 80 -1.47 3.77 3.55
CA SER A 80 -2.47 4.24 2.59
C SER A 80 -2.92 3.10 1.67
N ASN A 81 -1.98 2.29 1.21
CA ASN A 81 -2.28 1.12 0.39
C ASN A 81 -3.05 0.05 1.17
N ALA A 82 -2.66 -0.18 2.43
CA ALA A 82 -3.37 -1.10 3.31
C ALA A 82 -4.82 -0.65 3.52
N ALA A 83 -5.06 0.63 3.81
CA ALA A 83 -6.42 1.16 3.96
C ALA A 83 -7.29 0.96 2.71
N VAL A 84 -6.75 1.24 1.51
CA VAL A 84 -7.45 1.03 0.23
C VAL A 84 -7.76 -0.45 0.00
N LEU A 85 -6.85 -1.36 0.34
CA LEU A 85 -7.07 -2.80 0.23
C LEU A 85 -8.12 -3.30 1.22
N SER A 86 -8.12 -2.79 2.45
CA SER A 86 -9.17 -3.09 3.43
C SER A 86 -10.54 -2.67 2.95
N GLU A 87 -10.68 -1.47 2.39
CA GLU A 87 -11.96 -1.02 1.82
C GLU A 87 -12.41 -1.92 0.66
N SER A 88 -11.47 -2.34 -0.19
CA SER A 88 -11.74 -3.28 -1.28
C SER A 88 -12.18 -4.64 -0.75
N ALA A 89 -11.49 -5.18 0.26
CA ALA A 89 -11.83 -6.43 0.92
C ALA A 89 -13.22 -6.35 1.57
N ILE A 90 -13.50 -5.30 2.33
CA ILE A 90 -14.83 -5.04 2.92
C ILE A 90 -15.91 -4.97 1.84
N SER A 91 -15.64 -4.30 0.72
CA SER A 91 -16.58 -4.18 -0.39
C SER A 91 -16.83 -5.54 -1.05
N TYR A 92 -15.78 -6.33 -1.26
CA TYR A 92 -15.87 -7.70 -1.75
C TYR A 92 -16.71 -8.57 -0.82
N LEU A 93 -16.46 -8.50 0.49
CA LEU A 93 -17.19 -9.24 1.51
C LEU A 93 -18.68 -8.85 1.56
N LYS A 94 -19.00 -7.56 1.38
CA LYS A 94 -20.39 -7.09 1.26
C LYS A 94 -21.05 -7.56 -0.05
N ALA A 95 -20.30 -7.59 -1.15
CA ALA A 95 -20.81 -7.97 -2.47
C ALA A 95 -21.02 -9.48 -2.62
N ASN A 96 -20.15 -10.30 -2.03
CA ASN A 96 -20.21 -11.78 -2.06
C ASN A 96 -21.08 -12.35 -0.93
N ASP A 97 -22.03 -11.53 -0.47
CA ASP A 97 -23.15 -11.92 0.37
C ASP A 97 -22.74 -12.67 1.65
N ILE A 98 -21.90 -12.04 2.48
CA ILE A 98 -21.84 -12.39 3.91
C ILE A 98 -23.26 -12.41 4.53
N VAL A 99 -24.25 -11.74 3.96
CA VAL A 99 -25.65 -11.76 4.42
C VAL A 99 -26.30 -13.16 4.33
N THR A 100 -25.83 -14.06 3.46
CA THR A 100 -26.24 -15.49 3.48
C THR A 100 -25.46 -16.33 4.50
N PHE A 101 -24.28 -15.89 4.93
CA PHE A 101 -23.58 -16.48 6.09
C PHE A 101 -24.28 -16.08 7.40
N VAL A 102 -24.83 -14.87 7.45
CA VAL A 102 -25.62 -14.31 8.55
C VAL A 102 -26.95 -15.07 8.70
N GLY A 103 -26.91 -16.11 9.53
CA GLY A 103 -28.06 -16.87 10.03
C GLY A 103 -28.13 -18.34 9.64
N THR A 104 -27.24 -18.82 8.77
CA THR A 104 -27.27 -20.22 8.28
C THR A 104 -25.99 -21.01 8.56
N ASN A 105 -24.89 -20.35 8.90
CA ASN A 105 -23.60 -21.00 9.12
C ASN A 105 -23.03 -20.62 10.50
N THR A 106 -22.76 -21.63 11.34
CA THR A 106 -22.20 -21.47 12.69
C THR A 106 -20.67 -21.64 12.73
N GLY A 107 -19.98 -21.35 11.61
CA GLY A 107 -18.56 -21.66 11.42
C GLY A 107 -17.63 -20.44 11.33
N SER A 108 -16.38 -20.70 10.96
CA SER A 108 -15.38 -19.72 10.54
C SER A 108 -15.10 -19.94 9.05
N ASN A 109 -15.21 -18.90 8.24
CA ASN A 109 -14.92 -18.96 6.81
C ASN A 109 -13.77 -18.03 6.44
N THR A 110 -12.81 -18.55 5.69
CA THR A 110 -11.67 -17.79 5.18
C THR A 110 -11.91 -17.41 3.71
N TYR A 111 -11.83 -16.12 3.41
CA TYR A 111 -11.95 -15.56 2.08
C TYR A 111 -10.57 -15.05 1.60
N PRO A 112 -10.06 -15.52 0.46
CA PRO A 112 -8.80 -15.06 -0.10
C PRO A 112 -8.98 -13.79 -0.93
N ASP A 113 -7.86 -13.15 -1.26
CA ASP A 113 -7.82 -12.15 -2.32
C ASP A 113 -8.19 -12.79 -3.66
N THR A 114 -9.32 -12.39 -4.23
CA THR A 114 -9.79 -12.98 -5.49
C THR A 114 -8.98 -12.56 -6.70
N ASP A 115 -8.24 -11.45 -6.59
CA ASP A 115 -7.59 -10.81 -7.71
C ASP A 115 -6.17 -10.33 -7.38
N ILE A 116 -5.37 -11.22 -6.82
CA ILE A 116 -3.99 -10.95 -6.39
C ILE A 116 -3.10 -10.34 -7.49
N ASN A 117 -3.46 -10.54 -8.76
CA ASN A 117 -2.75 -10.05 -9.93
C ASN A 117 -3.32 -8.74 -10.51
N GLN A 118 -4.58 -8.38 -10.22
CA GLN A 118 -5.19 -7.13 -10.69
C GLN A 118 -5.56 -6.15 -9.56
N ALA A 119 -5.34 -6.50 -8.29
CA ALA A 119 -5.47 -5.60 -7.14
C ALA A 119 -4.33 -4.56 -7.10
N LYS A 120 -4.24 -3.79 -8.18
CA LYS A 120 -3.50 -2.54 -8.39
C LYS A 120 -1.99 -2.68 -8.51
N GLN A 121 -1.59 -2.86 -9.76
CA GLN A 121 -0.37 -2.26 -10.28
C GLN A 121 -0.28 -0.80 -9.81
N PHE A 122 0.63 -0.50 -8.88
CA PHE A 122 0.98 0.88 -8.58
C PHE A 122 2.02 1.28 -9.62
N GLU A 123 1.64 2.10 -10.60
CA GLU A 123 2.65 2.78 -11.39
C GLU A 123 3.37 3.78 -10.49
N ASP A 124 4.68 3.60 -10.33
CA ASP A 124 5.49 4.63 -9.70
C ASP A 124 5.45 5.94 -10.51
N SER A 125 6.04 7.00 -9.98
CA SER A 125 6.13 8.28 -10.70
C SER A 125 6.94 8.23 -12.01
N SER A 126 7.56 7.09 -12.31
CA SER A 126 8.33 6.81 -13.52
C SER A 126 7.56 5.91 -14.50
N GLY A 127 6.30 5.54 -14.20
CA GLY A 127 5.47 4.67 -15.02
C GLY A 127 5.83 3.18 -14.90
N ASN A 128 6.64 2.80 -13.91
CA ASN A 128 6.91 1.38 -13.66
C ASN A 128 5.74 0.79 -12.90
N THR A 129 5.10 -0.18 -13.53
CA THR A 129 4.08 -1.03 -12.94
C THR A 129 4.67 -1.85 -11.78
N ILE A 130 4.57 -1.35 -10.55
CA ILE A 130 4.88 -2.15 -9.36
C ILE A 130 3.67 -3.06 -9.13
N PHE A 131 3.78 -4.33 -9.50
CA PHE A 131 2.78 -5.34 -9.15
C PHE A 131 2.54 -5.28 -7.65
N ALA A 132 1.27 -5.31 -7.25
CA ALA A 132 0.86 -5.11 -5.87
C ALA A 132 1.67 -6.02 -4.95
N GLN A 133 2.60 -5.41 -4.20
CA GLN A 133 3.37 -6.04 -3.13
C GLN A 133 2.47 -6.42 -1.95
N TYR A 134 1.15 -6.54 -2.15
CA TYR A 134 0.17 -6.63 -1.10
C TYR A 134 -0.94 -7.59 -1.49
N SER A 135 -1.40 -8.37 -0.53
CA SER A 135 -2.58 -9.22 -0.66
C SER A 135 -3.35 -9.16 0.65
N TRP A 136 -4.60 -9.61 0.63
CA TRP A 136 -5.42 -9.64 1.83
C TRP A 136 -6.08 -11.01 2.01
N GLN A 137 -6.37 -11.35 3.26
CA GLN A 137 -7.19 -12.52 3.60
C GLN A 137 -8.13 -12.12 4.71
N ALA A 138 -9.40 -12.50 4.57
CA ALA A 138 -10.40 -12.24 5.58
C ALA A 138 -10.84 -13.54 6.25
N VAL A 139 -10.91 -13.56 7.57
CA VAL A 139 -11.56 -14.60 8.36
C VAL A 139 -12.86 -14.02 8.89
N VAL A 140 -13.98 -14.65 8.53
CA VAL A 140 -15.32 -14.24 8.95
C VAL A 140 -15.86 -15.28 9.92
N ASN A 141 -16.19 -14.82 11.12
CA ASN A 141 -16.70 -15.63 12.21
C ASN A 141 -18.11 -15.16 12.58
N ASN A 142 -19.00 -16.11 12.84
CA ASN A 142 -20.29 -15.81 13.44
C ASN A 142 -20.10 -15.60 14.95
N GLU A 143 -20.42 -14.41 15.46
CA GLU A 143 -20.25 -14.09 16.87
C GLU A 143 -21.52 -14.48 17.64
N THR A 144 -21.51 -15.67 18.24
CA THR A 144 -22.41 -16.19 19.30
C THR A 144 -23.89 -15.76 19.29
N THR A 145 -24.80 -16.75 19.19
CA THR A 145 -26.27 -16.71 19.37
C THR A 145 -27.08 -15.71 18.53
N ASP A 146 -26.52 -14.54 18.22
CA ASP A 146 -27.11 -13.55 17.36
C ASP A 146 -26.71 -13.84 15.92
N ASN A 147 -27.58 -14.59 15.25
CA ASN A 147 -27.50 -14.92 13.84
C ASN A 147 -27.55 -13.70 12.90
N HIS A 148 -27.49 -12.48 13.43
CA HIS A 148 -27.48 -11.23 12.69
C HIS A 148 -26.15 -10.49 12.75
N LEU A 149 -25.15 -10.99 13.49
CA LEU A 149 -23.84 -10.35 13.64
C LEU A 149 -22.70 -11.29 13.26
N VAL A 150 -21.76 -10.77 12.46
CA VAL A 150 -20.55 -11.50 12.08
C VAL A 150 -19.35 -10.58 12.23
N ARG A 151 -18.27 -11.12 12.79
CA ARG A 151 -16.97 -10.46 12.86
C ARG A 151 -16.18 -10.84 11.62
N ALA A 152 -15.65 -9.86 10.92
CA ALA A 152 -14.66 -10.06 9.88
C ALA A 152 -13.32 -9.47 10.32
N GLN A 153 -12.29 -10.32 10.32
CA GLN A 153 -10.91 -9.93 10.54
C GLN A 153 -10.17 -10.02 9.21
N ILE A 154 -9.65 -8.90 8.73
CA ILE A 154 -8.97 -8.77 7.43
C ILE A 154 -7.50 -8.51 7.70
N ALA A 155 -6.65 -9.48 7.37
CA ALA A 155 -5.20 -9.33 7.44
C ALA A 155 -4.67 -8.87 6.08
N ILE A 156 -3.78 -7.87 6.10
CA ILE A 156 -3.09 -7.39 4.90
C ILE A 156 -1.64 -7.81 4.97
N PHE A 157 -1.22 -8.56 3.97
CA PHE A 157 0.12 -9.12 3.85
C PHE A 157 0.92 -8.32 2.85
N ARG A 158 2.20 -8.10 3.13
CA ARG A 158 3.16 -7.79 2.09
C ARG A 158 3.50 -9.07 1.33
N ASN A 159 3.17 -9.10 0.04
CA ASN A 159 3.71 -10.06 -0.93
C ASN A 159 5.19 -9.70 -1.14
N PHE A 160 6.08 -10.52 -0.60
CA PHE A 160 7.49 -10.44 -0.97
C PHE A 160 7.70 -10.91 -2.41
N ASP A 161 8.79 -10.43 -3.01
CA ASP A 161 9.29 -10.91 -4.29
C ASP A 161 9.74 -12.38 -4.13
N SER A 162 9.23 -13.27 -4.97
CA SER A 162 9.56 -14.70 -4.95
C SER A 162 11.08 -14.95 -5.11
N SER A 163 11.81 -13.99 -5.70
CA SER A 163 13.27 -14.03 -5.87
C SER A 163 14.08 -13.74 -4.59
N GLN A 164 13.47 -13.15 -3.55
CA GLN A 164 14.12 -12.95 -2.25
C GLN A 164 13.99 -14.17 -1.33
N PHE A 165 13.17 -15.14 -1.71
CA PHE A 165 13.18 -16.47 -1.13
C PHE A 165 14.23 -17.30 -1.87
N GLY A 166 14.98 -18.11 -1.12
CA GLY A 166 15.76 -19.17 -1.75
C GLY A 166 14.86 -20.01 -2.66
N THR A 167 15.44 -20.70 -3.64
CA THR A 167 14.77 -21.53 -4.67
C THR A 167 14.10 -22.79 -4.08
N GLY A 168 13.31 -22.60 -3.03
CA GLY A 168 12.62 -23.63 -2.28
C GLY A 168 11.39 -24.12 -3.03
N THR A 169 11.22 -25.43 -3.05
CA THR A 169 10.02 -26.10 -3.54
C THR A 169 9.46 -26.97 -2.44
N ALA A 170 8.14 -27.18 -2.45
CA ALA A 170 7.48 -28.05 -1.51
C ALA A 170 6.31 -28.79 -2.17
N ASP A 171 5.93 -29.89 -1.56
CA ASP A 171 4.75 -30.66 -1.94
C ASP A 171 3.56 -30.17 -1.12
N PHE A 172 2.58 -29.61 -1.82
CA PHE A 172 1.33 -29.15 -1.24
C PHE A 172 0.24 -30.19 -1.51
N ALA A 173 -0.43 -30.63 -0.44
CA ALA A 173 -1.59 -31.49 -0.49
C ALA A 173 -2.75 -30.84 0.27
N ALA A 174 -4.00 -31.29 0.02
CA ALA A 174 -5.18 -30.81 0.75
C ALA A 174 -5.20 -31.32 2.20
N SER A 175 -4.21 -30.90 2.99
CA SER A 175 -3.93 -31.35 4.35
C SER A 175 -3.26 -30.23 5.14
N THR A 176 -3.09 -30.41 6.44
CA THR A 176 -2.36 -29.47 7.31
C THR A 176 -0.84 -29.55 7.12
N THR A 177 -0.32 -30.48 6.33
CA THR A 177 1.12 -30.71 6.21
C THR A 177 1.60 -30.43 4.80
N VAL A 178 2.64 -29.60 4.70
CA VAL A 178 3.42 -29.36 3.50
C VAL A 178 4.72 -30.15 3.63
N SER A 179 5.04 -30.99 2.65
CA SER A 179 6.17 -31.93 2.72
C SER A 179 7.24 -31.67 1.67
N THR A 180 8.34 -32.41 1.77
CA THR A 180 9.41 -32.42 0.76
C THR A 180 9.99 -31.02 0.50
N ILE A 181 10.15 -30.24 1.56
CA ILE A 181 10.66 -28.86 1.47
C ILE A 181 12.15 -28.92 1.13
N SER A 182 12.53 -28.39 -0.04
CA SER A 182 13.89 -28.54 -0.57
C SER A 182 14.93 -27.74 0.20
N ALA A 183 14.55 -26.60 0.77
CA ALA A 183 15.39 -25.83 1.69
C ALA A 183 14.55 -24.87 2.53
N PHE A 184 14.84 -24.81 3.83
CA PHE A 184 14.31 -23.78 4.71
C PHE A 184 15.22 -22.56 4.75
N PRO A 185 14.71 -21.35 4.50
CA PRO A 185 15.41 -20.14 4.87
C PRO A 185 15.63 -20.10 6.38
N SER A 186 16.82 -19.67 6.84
CA SER A 186 17.17 -19.64 8.26
C SER A 186 16.33 -18.68 9.10
N TRP A 187 15.66 -17.72 8.46
CA TRP A 187 14.76 -16.75 9.12
C TRP A 187 13.31 -17.24 9.21
N LEU A 188 12.93 -18.32 8.50
CA LEU A 188 11.57 -18.84 8.53
C LEU A 188 11.28 -19.46 9.91
N THR A 189 10.10 -19.16 10.47
CA THR A 189 9.64 -19.68 11.77
C THR A 189 8.12 -19.82 11.77
N SER A 190 7.54 -20.41 12.82
CA SER A 190 6.08 -20.51 13.04
C SER A 190 5.35 -19.17 13.23
N LYS A 191 6.06 -18.04 13.17
CA LYS A 191 5.42 -16.72 13.10
C LYS A 191 5.03 -16.31 11.69
N HIS A 192 5.58 -17.02 10.69
CA HIS A 192 5.41 -16.66 9.29
C HIS A 192 4.19 -17.35 8.68
N TYR A 193 3.78 -16.79 7.55
CA TYR A 193 2.79 -17.34 6.65
C TYR A 193 3.50 -17.92 5.44
N ILE A 194 2.89 -18.92 4.81
CA ILE A 194 3.36 -19.56 3.59
C ILE A 194 2.20 -19.69 2.59
N ARG A 195 2.52 -19.67 1.30
CA ARG A 195 1.60 -20.01 0.22
C ARG A 195 2.36 -20.66 -0.93
N ALA A 196 1.70 -21.47 -1.75
CA ALA A 196 2.28 -21.87 -3.04
C ALA A 196 2.32 -20.66 -3.99
N ASP A 197 3.32 -20.62 -4.87
CA ASP A 197 3.42 -19.62 -5.92
C ASP A 197 2.21 -19.79 -6.85
N SER A 198 1.51 -18.70 -7.15
CA SER A 198 0.16 -18.63 -7.77
C SER A 198 -1.07 -18.93 -6.89
N ASP A 199 -0.90 -19.27 -5.62
CA ASP A 199 -2.02 -19.49 -4.71
C ASP A 199 -2.58 -18.18 -4.13
N LYS A 200 -3.87 -18.20 -3.78
CA LYS A 200 -4.61 -17.02 -3.28
C LYS A 200 -4.67 -16.94 -1.76
N PHE A 201 -4.33 -18.02 -1.06
CA PHE A 201 -4.42 -18.10 0.40
C PHE A 201 -3.04 -18.04 1.05
N TRP A 202 -2.97 -17.34 2.18
CA TRP A 202 -1.84 -17.40 3.09
C TRP A 202 -2.17 -18.30 4.27
N TYR A 203 -1.26 -19.24 4.53
CA TYR A 203 -1.41 -20.22 5.60
C TYR A 203 -0.41 -19.92 6.69
N ARG A 204 -0.89 -19.78 7.93
CA ARG A 204 -0.01 -19.62 9.08
C ARG A 204 0.73 -20.93 9.35
N ILE A 205 2.04 -20.82 9.53
CA ILE A 205 2.89 -21.94 9.93
C ILE A 205 2.65 -22.20 11.42
N ASP A 206 2.13 -23.37 11.76
CA ASP A 206 2.00 -23.82 13.15
C ASP A 206 3.35 -24.30 13.69
N SER A 207 4.01 -25.18 12.95
CA SER A 207 5.27 -25.79 13.35
C SER A 207 6.13 -26.16 12.14
N MET A 208 7.43 -26.28 12.36
CA MET A 208 8.40 -26.66 11.33
C MET A 208 9.17 -27.91 11.75
N GLY A 209 9.21 -28.90 10.87
CA GLY A 209 10.06 -30.06 10.94
C GLY A 209 11.36 -29.87 10.15
N THR A 210 12.08 -30.97 9.91
CA THR A 210 13.34 -30.96 9.15
C THR A 210 13.13 -30.82 7.64
N SER A 211 11.98 -31.28 7.12
CA SER A 211 11.58 -31.18 5.70
C SER A 211 10.07 -31.00 5.52
N THR A 212 9.37 -30.64 6.60
CA THR A 212 7.92 -30.49 6.64
C THR A 212 7.51 -29.21 7.35
N ILE A 213 6.39 -28.62 6.93
CA ILE A 213 5.69 -27.54 7.63
C ILE A 213 4.32 -28.06 8.02
N THR A 214 3.91 -27.82 9.26
CA THR A 214 2.51 -27.95 9.67
C THR A 214 1.85 -26.57 9.61
N LEU A 215 0.66 -26.50 9.05
CA LEU A 215 -0.17 -25.32 8.94
C LEU A 215 -1.27 -25.34 9.99
N GLU A 216 -1.73 -24.17 10.44
CA GLU A 216 -2.84 -24.06 11.41
C GLU A 216 -4.18 -24.59 10.87
N GLY A 217 -4.29 -24.87 9.57
CA GLY A 217 -5.48 -25.42 8.93
C GLY A 217 -5.15 -26.19 7.66
N PRO A 218 -6.12 -26.93 7.09
CA PRO A 218 -5.91 -27.65 5.84
C PRO A 218 -5.58 -26.68 4.71
N PHE A 219 -4.60 -27.02 3.90
CA PHE A 219 -4.28 -26.29 2.69
C PHE A 219 -5.42 -26.46 1.67
N LEU A 220 -5.96 -25.34 1.19
CA LEU A 220 -7.09 -25.25 0.26
C LEU A 220 -6.68 -24.71 -1.11
N GLY A 221 -5.39 -24.41 -1.28
CA GLY A 221 -4.82 -23.85 -2.50
C GLY A 221 -4.48 -24.88 -3.56
N THR A 222 -3.69 -24.45 -4.54
CA THR A 222 -3.20 -25.32 -5.63
C THR A 222 -2.30 -26.42 -5.07
N THR A 223 -2.79 -27.67 -5.10
CA THR A 223 -2.02 -28.84 -4.69
C THR A 223 -1.07 -29.27 -5.81
N GLY A 224 0.08 -29.84 -5.44
CA GLY A 224 1.09 -30.28 -6.39
C GLY A 224 2.42 -30.58 -5.74
N THR A 225 3.26 -31.31 -6.47
CA THR A 225 4.61 -31.68 -6.03
C THR A 225 5.64 -30.69 -6.55
N GLY A 226 6.62 -30.32 -5.73
CA GLY A 226 7.72 -29.45 -6.12
C GLY A 226 7.29 -28.03 -6.50
N LEU A 227 6.19 -27.54 -5.92
CA LEU A 227 5.72 -26.17 -6.17
C LEU A 227 6.63 -25.17 -5.46
N VAL A 228 6.98 -24.09 -6.15
CA VAL A 228 7.62 -22.93 -5.51
C VAL A 228 6.64 -22.38 -4.48
N PHE A 229 7.15 -21.90 -3.33
CA PHE A 229 6.32 -21.28 -2.32
C PHE A 229 6.90 -19.94 -1.86
N SER A 230 6.02 -19.04 -1.45
CA SER A 230 6.36 -17.76 -0.86
C SER A 230 6.07 -17.78 0.63
N ALA A 231 6.81 -17.03 1.43
CA ALA A 231 6.54 -16.85 2.85
C ALA A 231 6.49 -15.37 3.25
N THR A 232 5.82 -15.00 4.32
CA THR A 232 5.80 -13.61 4.80
C THR A 232 5.59 -13.52 6.31
N ASN A 233 6.28 -12.60 6.98
CA ASN A 233 6.01 -12.21 8.37
C ASN A 233 5.30 -10.84 8.44
N ASP A 234 5.32 -10.09 7.34
CA ASP A 234 4.98 -8.68 7.33
C ASP A 234 3.49 -8.53 7.06
N ILE A 235 2.70 -8.86 8.08
CA ILE A 235 1.35 -8.32 8.19
C ILE A 235 1.51 -6.81 8.41
N ILE A 236 1.05 -6.02 7.44
CA ILE A 236 1.16 -4.57 7.49
C ILE A 236 0.16 -4.03 8.50
N ASP A 237 -1.03 -4.63 8.51
CA ASP A 237 -2.11 -4.26 9.38
C ASP A 237 -3.19 -5.35 9.44
N ILE A 238 -3.98 -5.33 10.51
CA ILE A 238 -5.14 -6.19 10.70
C ILE A 238 -6.35 -5.30 10.99
N TYR A 239 -7.33 -5.38 10.10
CA TYR A 239 -8.57 -4.63 10.23
C TYR A 239 -9.67 -5.53 10.74
N GLU A 240 -10.29 -5.15 11.85
CA GLU A 240 -11.46 -5.83 12.38
C GLU A 240 -12.70 -4.99 12.15
N THR A 241 -13.76 -5.63 11.67
CA THR A 241 -15.06 -4.99 11.47
C THR A 241 -16.19 -5.95 11.80
N MET A 242 -17.35 -5.40 12.14
CA MET A 242 -18.56 -6.17 12.36
C MET A 242 -19.56 -5.86 11.24
N PHE A 243 -20.11 -6.91 10.64
CA PHE A 243 -21.24 -6.78 9.74
C PHE A 243 -22.50 -7.23 10.44
N SER A 244 -23.59 -6.50 10.19
CA SER A 244 -24.92 -6.86 10.65
C SER A 244 -25.83 -7.14 9.46
N LYS A 245 -26.74 -8.11 9.60
CA LYS A 245 -27.84 -8.28 8.64
C LYS A 245 -28.65 -6.98 8.60
N ARG A 246 -28.91 -6.46 7.40
CA ARG A 246 -29.96 -5.46 7.22
C ARG A 246 -31.33 -6.11 7.20
#